data_AF-A0A6C0HWY1-F1
#
_entry.id   AF-A0A6C0HWY1-F1
#
_cell.length_a   1.000
_cell.length_b   1.000
_cell.length_c   1.000
_cell.angle_alpha   90.00
_cell.angle_beta   90.00
_cell.angle_gamma   90.00
#
_symmetry.space_group_name_H-M   'P 1'
#
loop_
_entity.id
_entity.type
_entity.pdbx_description
1 polymer ?
#
loop_
_entity_poly.entity_id
_entity_poly.type
_entity_poly.pdbx_seq_one_letter_code
_entity_poly.pdbx_strand_id
1 'polypeptide(L)'
;MRILAAAILSLVVIANGNKVREVKKPLPMLVPSNQCIQFSVSQGTGCAWMCNYCYESLGTTNYYFTDNVCVYQSSQGCVGNPIAGKIYSCCSN
;
A
#
# COMPACT_ATOMS: atom_id res chain seq x y z
N MET A 1 -41.44 -47.10 12.05
CA MET A 1 -40.74 -47.11 13.35
C MET A 1 -39.27 -46.88 13.09
N ARG A 2 -38.70 -45.80 13.66
CA ARG A 2 -37.26 -45.51 13.78
C ARG A 2 -36.59 -45.21 12.41
N ILE A 3 -35.78 -44.17 12.23
CA ILE A 3 -34.85 -43.52 13.15
C ILE A 3 -34.83 -42.01 12.82
N LEU A 4 -34.95 -41.18 13.85
CA LEU A 4 -34.62 -39.77 13.81
C LEU A 4 -33.13 -39.59 13.50
N ALA A 5 -32.81 -38.81 12.48
CA ALA A 5 -31.50 -38.25 12.23
C ALA A 5 -31.71 -36.87 11.59
N ALA A 6 -31.04 -35.79 11.94
CA ALA A 6 -30.12 -35.49 13.02
C ALA A 6 -30.26 -33.97 13.22
N ALA A 7 -30.20 -33.51 14.47
CA ALA A 7 -29.97 -32.09 14.75
C ALA A 7 -28.58 -31.74 14.21
N ILE A 8 -28.51 -30.88 13.19
CA ILE A 8 -27.26 -30.22 12.81
C ILE A 8 -27.42 -28.74 13.14
N LEU A 9 -27.00 -28.46 14.37
CA LEU A 9 -26.61 -27.14 14.83
C LEU A 9 -25.58 -26.53 13.88
N SER A 10 -25.70 -25.21 13.66
CA SER A 10 -24.65 -24.31 13.17
C SER A 10 -24.29 -24.56 11.69
N LEU A 11 -24.47 -23.57 10.82
CA LEU A 11 -23.46 -22.54 10.65
C LEU A 11 -24.15 -21.21 10.30
N VAL A 12 -24.13 -20.27 11.24
CA VAL A 12 -24.25 -18.86 10.92
C VAL A 12 -23.03 -18.50 10.10
N VAL A 13 -23.19 -18.41 8.77
CA VAL A 13 -22.15 -17.88 7.89
C VAL A 13 -22.15 -16.36 8.06
N ILE A 14 -21.30 -15.84 8.94
CA ILE A 14 -21.03 -14.41 9.03
C ILE A 14 -20.12 -14.05 7.86
N ALA A 15 -20.72 -13.57 6.76
CA ALA A 15 -19.97 -12.95 5.68
C ALA A 15 -19.49 -11.56 6.13
N ASN A 16 -18.31 -11.49 6.75
CA ASN A 16 -17.59 -10.23 6.91
C ASN A 16 -17.03 -9.82 5.54
N GLY A 17 -17.80 -9.02 4.82
CA GLY A 17 -17.38 -8.39 3.58
C GLY A 17 -16.27 -7.39 3.83
N ASN A 18 -15.03 -7.85 3.80
CA ASN A 18 -13.85 -6.98 3.80
C ASN A 18 -13.89 -6.17 2.50
N LYS A 19 -14.16 -4.87 2.60
CA LYS A 19 -14.15 -3.95 1.46
C LYS A 19 -12.70 -3.81 1.00
N VAL A 20 -12.29 -4.67 0.06
CA VAL A 20 -11.01 -4.52 -0.63
C VAL A 20 -11.13 -3.21 -1.41
N ARG A 21 -10.41 -2.17 -0.97
CA ARG A 21 -10.29 -0.95 -1.77
C ARG A 21 -9.54 -1.37 -3.04
N GLU A 22 -10.21 -1.24 -4.17
CA GLU A 22 -9.63 -1.40 -5.50
C GLU A 22 -8.35 -0.54 -5.57
N VAL A 23 -7.18 -1.18 -5.46
CA VAL A 23 -5.93 -0.54 -5.86
C VAL A 23 -6.04 -0.44 -7.37
N LYS A 24 -6.53 0.71 -7.86
CA LYS A 24 -6.64 1.01 -9.29
C LYS A 24 -5.25 0.91 -9.89
N LYS A 25 -4.91 -0.26 -10.43
CA LYS A 25 -3.68 -0.48 -11.19
C LYS A 25 -3.75 0.46 -12.41
N PRO A 26 -2.91 1.50 -12.50
CA PRO A 26 -2.95 2.34 -13.68
C PRO A 26 -2.42 1.53 -14.85
N LEU A 27 -3.22 1.44 -15.92
CA LEU A 27 -2.73 1.18 -17.27
C LEU A 27 -1.63 2.21 -17.61
N PRO A 28 -0.74 1.97 -18.59
CA PRO A 28 0.30 2.91 -18.99
C PRO A 28 -0.34 4.17 -19.61
N MET A 29 -0.83 5.04 -18.75
CA MET A 29 -1.37 6.34 -19.09
C MET A 29 -0.20 7.29 -18.94
N LEU A 30 0.17 7.97 -20.03
CA LEU A 30 1.15 9.06 -20.06
C LEU A 30 1.04 9.88 -18.77
N VAL A 31 1.95 9.64 -17.83
CA VAL A 31 1.89 10.24 -16.49
C VAL A 31 2.24 11.71 -16.69
N PRO A 32 1.34 12.65 -16.38
CA PRO A 32 1.69 14.07 -16.40
C PRO A 32 2.89 14.27 -15.46
N SER A 33 3.95 14.96 -15.91
CA SER A 33 5.02 15.41 -15.00
C SER A 33 4.39 16.15 -13.81
N ASN A 34 4.89 15.93 -12.58
CA ASN A 34 4.36 16.45 -11.30
C ASN A 34 3.15 15.73 -10.64
N GLN A 35 2.96 14.42 -10.81
CA GLN A 35 1.98 13.69 -9.97
C GLN A 35 2.51 13.46 -8.55
N CYS A 36 1.70 13.77 -7.55
CA CYS A 36 1.96 13.48 -6.14
C CYS A 36 0.94 12.47 -5.61
N ILE A 37 1.42 11.49 -4.84
CA ILE A 37 0.58 10.52 -4.13
C ILE A 37 0.80 10.63 -2.64
N GLN A 38 -0.23 10.28 -1.86
CA GLN A 38 -0.18 10.22 -0.41
C GLN A 38 -0.48 8.82 0.07
N PHE A 39 0.26 8.37 1.08
CA PHE A 39 0.10 7.04 1.65
C PHE A 39 0.57 7.03 3.10
N SER A 40 0.11 6.06 3.86
CA SER A 40 0.60 5.80 5.21
C SER A 40 1.34 4.48 5.25
N VAL A 41 2.28 4.37 6.17
CA VAL A 41 3.05 3.15 6.40
C VAL A 41 2.62 2.49 7.71
N SER A 42 2.61 1.16 7.73
CA SER A 42 2.38 0.37 8.95
C SER A 42 3.69 0.09 9.68
N GLN A 43 3.61 -0.35 10.94
CA GLN A 43 4.81 -0.78 11.66
C GLN A 43 5.54 -1.89 10.90
N GLY A 44 6.88 -1.80 10.86
CA GLY A 44 7.73 -2.72 10.09
C GLY A 44 7.94 -2.32 8.62
N THR A 45 7.29 -1.26 8.14
CA THR A 45 7.49 -0.72 6.79
C THR A 45 8.60 0.32 6.80
N GLY A 46 9.68 0.09 6.03
CA GLY A 46 10.83 0.99 5.95
C GLY A 46 10.87 1.83 4.67
N CYS A 47 11.90 2.67 4.55
CA CYS A 47 12.12 3.51 3.37
C CYS A 47 12.28 2.71 2.07
N ALA A 48 12.83 1.50 2.12
CA ALA A 48 12.91 0.61 0.97
C ALA A 48 11.53 0.35 0.36
N TRP A 49 10.52 0.08 1.21
CA TRP A 49 9.15 -0.12 0.76
C TRP A 49 8.55 1.17 0.22
N MET A 50 8.74 2.30 0.92
CA MET A 50 8.20 3.60 0.47
C MET A 50 8.72 3.97 -0.91
N CYS A 51 10.00 3.70 -1.18
CA CYS A 51 10.62 3.97 -2.45
C CYS A 51 10.13 3.05 -3.56
N ASN A 52 9.95 1.76 -3.28
CA ASN A 52 9.31 0.86 -4.23
C ASN A 52 7.87 1.29 -4.52
N TYR A 53 7.12 1.66 -3.49
CA TYR A 53 5.74 2.11 -3.62
C TYR A 53 5.63 3.39 -4.47
N CYS A 54 6.50 4.38 -4.26
CA CYS A 54 6.54 5.59 -5.07
C CYS A 54 6.94 5.31 -6.51
N TYR A 55 7.96 4.46 -6.72
CA TYR A 55 8.37 4.02 -8.05
C TYR A 55 7.23 3.34 -8.81
N GLU A 56 6.54 2.38 -8.19
CA GLU A 56 5.43 1.64 -8.81
C GLU A 56 4.18 2.50 -9.02
N SER A 57 3.87 3.38 -8.06
CA SER A 57 2.67 4.22 -8.13
C SER A 57 2.80 5.37 -9.12
N LEU A 58 4.00 5.95 -9.25
CA LEU A 58 4.26 7.06 -10.17
C LEU A 58 4.79 6.59 -11.52
N GLY A 59 5.29 5.35 -11.61
CA GLY A 59 5.87 4.80 -12.84
C GLY A 59 7.17 5.48 -13.27
N THR A 60 7.90 6.09 -12.33
CA THR A 60 9.16 6.82 -12.60
C THR A 60 10.17 6.58 -11.50
N THR A 61 11.46 6.62 -11.85
CA THR A 61 12.57 6.67 -10.89
C THR A 61 12.93 8.10 -10.47
N ASN A 62 12.38 9.10 -11.15
CA ASN A 62 12.59 10.52 -10.86
C ASN A 62 11.46 11.03 -9.96
N TYR A 63 11.54 10.72 -8.66
CA TYR A 63 10.59 11.18 -7.66
C TYR A 63 11.31 11.66 -6.39
N TYR A 64 10.62 12.46 -5.59
CA TYR A 64 11.11 12.95 -4.32
C TYR A 64 10.04 12.83 -3.22
N PHE A 65 10.50 12.72 -1.97
CA PHE A 65 9.62 12.79 -0.80
C PHE A 65 9.53 14.23 -0.31
N THR A 66 8.31 14.72 -0.06
CA THR A 66 8.10 16.08 0.46
C THR A 66 8.63 16.25 1.88
N ASP A 67 8.60 15.19 2.67
CA ASP A 67 8.95 15.19 4.08
C ASP A 67 10.44 14.90 4.35
N ASN A 68 11.26 14.64 3.33
CA ASN A 68 12.67 14.20 3.47
C ASN A 68 12.89 13.02 4.44
N VAL A 69 11.84 12.24 4.72
CA VAL A 69 11.89 11.11 5.66
C VAL A 69 12.74 9.96 5.14
N CYS A 70 12.71 9.77 3.82
CA CYS A 70 13.43 8.77 3.08
C CYS A 70 14.15 9.49 1.96
N VAL A 71 15.45 9.24 1.84
CA VAL A 71 16.29 9.80 0.78
C VAL A 71 16.89 8.63 0.02
N TYR A 72 16.76 8.67 -1.30
CA TYR A 72 17.42 7.70 -2.16
C TYR A 72 18.92 8.01 -2.20
N GLN A 73 19.73 7.08 -1.70
CA GLN A 73 21.18 7.13 -1.79
C GLN A 73 21.64 6.03 -2.75
N SER A 74 22.35 6.42 -3.82
CA SER A 74 22.74 5.50 -4.90
C SER A 74 23.52 4.26 -4.43
N SER A 75 24.23 4.35 -3.30
CA SER A 75 25.05 3.27 -2.75
C SER A 75 24.35 2.41 -1.68
N GLN A 76 23.23 2.87 -1.12
CA GLN A 76 22.54 2.22 0.02
C GLN A 76 21.04 2.01 -0.21
N GLY A 77 20.52 2.44 -1.37
CA GLY A 77 19.09 2.48 -1.64
C GLY A 77 18.40 3.59 -0.85
N CYS A 78 17.12 3.40 -0.54
CA CYS A 78 16.38 4.39 0.23
C CYS A 78 16.63 4.27 1.73
N VAL A 79 17.22 5.32 2.29
CA VAL A 79 17.66 5.37 3.69
C VAL A 79 16.84 6.39 4.45
N GLY A 80 16.50 6.07 5.69
CA GLY A 80 15.70 6.91 6.57
C GLY A 80 14.87 6.08 7.55
N ASN A 81 14.05 6.74 8.36
CA ASN A 81 13.22 6.09 9.37
C ASN A 81 11.79 6.65 9.36
N PRO A 82 10.88 6.04 8.59
CA PRO A 82 9.49 6.48 8.56
C PRO A 82 8.74 5.99 9.79
N ILE A 83 7.82 6.82 10.26
CA ILE A 83 7.00 6.62 11.44
C ILE A 83 5.69 5.99 11.00
N ALA A 84 5.34 4.87 11.61
CA ALA A 84 4.08 4.19 11.39
C ALA A 84 2.89 5.10 11.70
N GLY A 85 1.87 5.08 10.84
CA GLY A 85 0.66 5.88 10.98
C GLY A 85 0.79 7.35 10.56
N LYS A 86 1.99 7.82 10.21
CA LYS A 86 2.15 9.14 9.56
C LYS A 86 1.77 9.04 8.08
N ILE A 87 1.14 10.09 7.57
CA ILE A 87 0.89 10.27 6.13
C ILE A 87 2.15 10.87 5.50
N TYR A 88 2.62 10.23 4.45
CA TYR A 88 3.74 10.65 3.63
C TYR A 88 3.27 10.97 2.22
N SER A 89 3.99 11.88 1.56
CA SER A 89 3.75 12.18 0.16
C SER A 89 5.04 12.04 -0.65
N CYS A 90 4.90 11.50 -1.86
CA CYS A 90 5.97 11.53 -2.85
C CYS A 90 5.43 12.01 -4.20
N CYS A 91 6.28 12.73 -4.92
CA CYS A 91 5.93 13.37 -6.18
C CYS A 91 6.94 13.01 -7.26
N SER A 92 6.46 12.77 -8.48
CA SER A 92 7.32 12.69 -9.65
C SER A 92 7.85 14.09 -9.98
N ASN A 93 9.15 14.18 -10.27
CA ASN A 93 9.77 15.41 -10.78
C ASN A 93 9.51 15.57 -12.29
#